data_AF-A0A8J3W211-F1
#
_entry.id   AF-A0A8J3W211-F1
#
_cell.length_a   1.000
_cell.length_b   1.000
_cell.length_c   1.000
_cell.angle_alpha   90.00
_cell.angle_beta   90.00
_cell.angle_gamma   90.00
#
_symmetry.space_group_name_H-M   'P 1'
#
loop_
_entity.id
_entity.type
_entity.pdbx_description
1 polymer ?
#
loop_
_entity_poly.entity_id
_entity_poly.type
_entity_poly.pdbx_seq_one_letter_code
_entity_poly.pdbx_strand_id
1 'polypeptide(L)' 'MPDLPQVITTKGSDRYHASEDCLMWLAGRRGSESQGNHLHDILRMSAAEARNRGWTPCPGCVG' A
#
# COMPACT_ATOMS: atom_id res chain seq x y z
N MET A 1 -4.93 8.15 -15.39
CA MET A 1 -5.30 7.47 -14.13
C MET A 1 -6.20 8.41 -13.37
N PRO A 2 -7.43 8.04 -12.97
CA PRO A 2 -8.16 8.85 -12.00
C PRO A 2 -7.30 8.90 -10.74
N ASP A 3 -6.99 10.09 -10.24
CA ASP A 3 -6.29 10.24 -8.97
C ASP A 3 -7.15 9.59 -7.88
N LEU A 4 -6.70 8.44 -7.37
CA LEU A 4 -7.33 7.81 -6.22
C LEU A 4 -7.23 8.81 -5.06
N PRO A 5 -8.37 9.24 -4.48
CA PRO A 5 -8.35 10.27 -3.44
C PRO A 5 -7.63 9.77 -2.18
N GLN A 6 -7.62 8.45 -1.95
CA GLN A 6 -6.87 7.79 -0.89
C GLN A 6 -6.17 6.53 -1.39
N VAL A 7 -5.01 6.28 -0.81
CA VAL A 7 -4.21 5.07 -0.94
C VAL A 7 -3.80 4.59 0.45
N ILE A 8 -3.50 3.30 0.54
CA ILE A 8 -3.03 2.65 1.76
C ILE A 8 -1.59 2.17 1.60
N THR A 9 -0.83 2.15 2.68
CA THR A 9 0.45 1.44 2.78
C THR A 9 0.66 0.95 4.22
N THR A 10 1.79 0.30 4.48
CA THR A 10 2.27 0.03 5.84
C THR A 10 3.51 0.87 6.14
N LYS A 11 3.81 1.11 7.41
CA LYS A 11 5.05 1.82 7.82
C LYS A 11 6.34 1.16 7.29
N GLY A 12 6.31 -0.13 6.99
CA GLY A 12 7.45 -0.88 6.47
C GLY A 12 7.58 -0.91 4.95
N SER A 13 6.69 -0.24 4.21
CA SER A 13 6.70 -0.28 2.74
C SER A 13 6.59 1.11 2.12
N ASP A 14 7.41 1.32 1.10
CA ASP A 14 7.36 2.44 0.16
C ASP A 14 6.37 2.19 -0.99
N ARG A 15 5.58 1.11 -0.93
CA ARG A 15 4.61 0.75 -1.95
C ARG A 15 3.18 0.96 -1.48
N TYR A 16 2.45 1.83 -2.18
CA TYR A 16 1.06 2.14 -1.84
C TYR A 16 0.05 1.43 -2.74
N HIS A 17 -1.14 1.17 -2.19
CA HIS A 17 -2.21 0.40 -2.80
C HIS A 17 -3.52 1.20 -2.81
N ALA A 18 -4.41 0.90 -3.76
CA ALA A 18 -5.71 1.58 -3.88
C ALA A 18 -6.67 1.22 -2.73
N SER A 19 -6.64 -0.04 -2.28
CA SER A 19 -7.53 -0.55 -1.23
C SER A 19 -6.92 -1.78 -0.56
N GLU A 20 -7.51 -2.18 0.58
CA GLU A 20 -7.13 -3.40 1.32
C GLU A 20 -7.54 -4.68 0.57
N ASP A 21 -8.37 -4.57 -0.46
CA ASP A 21 -8.80 -5.67 -1.32
C ASP A 21 -7.78 -6.02 -2.41
N CYS A 22 -6.70 -5.24 -2.53
CA CYS A 22 -5.65 -5.54 -3.50
C CYS A 22 -5.01 -6.91 -3.21
N LEU A 23 -5.03 -7.82 -4.18
CA LEU A 23 -4.42 -9.16 -4.04
C LEU A 23 -2.94 -9.08 -3.64
N MET A 24 -2.21 -8.09 -4.16
CA MET A 24 -0.80 -7.87 -3.82
C MET A 24 -0.62 -7.34 -2.39
N TRP A 25 -1.56 -6.51 -1.92
CA TRP A 25 -1.60 -6.07 -0.52
C TRP A 25 -1.83 -7.25 0.43
N LEU A 26 -2.84 -8.07 0.13
CA LEU A 26 -3.16 -9.27 0.91
C LEU A 26 -2.00 -10.26 0.92
N ALA A 27 -1.33 -10.47 -0.22
CA ALA A 27 -0.15 -11.32 -0.31
C ALA A 27 1.02 -10.77 0.53
N GLY A 28 1.30 -9.47 0.46
CA GLY A 28 2.32 -8.82 1.28
C GLY A 28 2.02 -8.91 2.77
N ARG A 29 0.75 -8.70 3.17
CA ARG A 29 0.29 -8.87 4.55
C ARG A 29 0.52 -10.28 5.07
N ARG A 30 0.05 -11.30 4.33
CA ARG A 30 0.24 -12.71 4.70
C ARG A 30 1.71 -13.09 4.79
N GLY A 31 2.52 -12.63 3.84
CA GLY A 31 3.97 -12.85 3.85
C GLY A 31 4.65 -12.20 5.07
N SER A 32 4.22 -11.00 5.47
CA SER A 32 4.71 -10.34 6.68
C SER A 32 4.28 -11.07 7.96
N GLU A 33 3.01 -11.45 8.06
CA GLU A 33 2.47 -12.21 9.20
C GLU A 33 3.20 -13.55 9.36
N SER A 34 3.51 -14.25 8.27
CA SER A 34 4.28 -15.50 8.29
C SER A 34 5.71 -15.34 8.80
N GLN A 35 6.26 -14.13 8.75
CA GLN A 35 7.58 -13.79 9.31
C GLN A 35 7.50 -13.30 10.76
N GLY A 36 6.33 -13.34 11.38
CA GLY A 36 6.10 -12.83 12.74
C GLY A 36 5.98 -11.31 12.82
N ASN A 37 5.95 -10.61 11.69
CA ASN A 37 5.79 -9.16 11.64
C ASN A 37 4.30 -8.81 11.65
N HIS A 38 3.84 -8.21 12.74
CA HIS A 38 2.49 -7.69 12.80
C HIS A 38 2.43 -6.30 12.16
N LEU A 39 1.88 -6.24 10.93
CA LEU A 39 1.56 -4.98 10.26
C LEU A 39 0.30 -4.36 10.88
N HIS A 40 0.43 -3.79 12.08
CA HIS A 40 -0.67 -3.14 12.80
C HIS A 40 -0.99 -1.75 12.24
N ASP A 41 -0.02 -1.07 11.64
CA ASP A 41 -0.16 0.32 11.22
C ASP A 41 -0.39 0.44 9.71
N ILE A 42 -1.66 0.31 9.30
CA ILE A 42 -2.10 0.72 7.97
C ILE A 42 -2.12 2.26 7.91
N LEU A 43 -1.24 2.82 7.11
CA LEU A 43 -1.21 4.25 6.82
C LEU A 43 -2.15 4.55 5.66
N ARG A 44 -3.02 5.54 5.83
CA ARG A 44 -3.92 6.05 4.78
C ARG A 44 -3.50 7.48 4.45
N MET A 45 -3.29 7.76 3.17
CA MET A 45 -2.91 9.09 2.67
C MET A 45 -3.38 9.30 1.24
N SER A 46 -3.18 10.49 0.68
CA SER A 46 -3.50 10.73 -0.73
C SER A 46 -2.44 10.15 -1.67
N ALA A 47 -2.83 9.79 -2.90
CA ALA A 47 -1.87 9.37 -3.92
C ALA A 47 -0.82 10.45 -4.21
N ALA A 48 -1.22 11.74 -4.17
CA ALA A 48 -0.32 12.86 -4.33
C ALA A 48 0.74 12.94 -3.22
N GLU A 49 0.33 12.74 -1.97
CA GLU A 49 1.26 12.70 -0.83
C GLU A 49 2.25 11.53 -0.95
N ALA A 50 1.76 10.34 -1.31
CA ALA A 50 2.62 9.18 -1.51
C ALA A 50 3.64 9.42 -2.64
N ARG A 51 3.22 10.00 -3.77
CA ARG A 51 4.13 10.40 -4.86
C ARG A 51 5.16 11.44 -4.40
N ASN A 52 4.74 12.45 -3.64
CA ASN A 52 5.64 13.48 -3.10
C ASN A 52 6.67 12.89 -2.11
N ARG A 53 6.33 11.80 -1.42
CA ARG A 53 7.25 11.03 -0.55
C ARG A 53 8.19 10.11 -1.35
N GLY A 54 8.08 10.05 -2.67
CA GLY A 54 8.86 9.16 -3.54
C GLY A 54 8.42 7.70 -3.51
N TRP A 55 7.21 7.42 -2.99
CA TRP A 55 6.68 6.07 -2.92
C TRP A 55 6.15 5.60 -4.27
N THR A 56 6.17 4.28 -4.45
CA THR A 56 5.79 3.65 -5.71
C THR A 56 4.38 3.08 -5.64
N PRO A 57 3.57 3.22 -6.70
CA PRO A 57 2.26 2.59 -6.72
C PRO A 57 2.40 1.07 -6.91
N CYS A 58 1.47 0.30 -6.32
CA CYS A 58 1.36 -1.12 -6.61
C CYS A 58 1.01 -1.35 -8.09
N PRO A 59 1.79 -2.14 -8.86
CA PRO A 59 1.55 -2.34 -10.28
C PRO A 59 0.18 -2.96 -10.58
N GLY A 60 -0.37 -3.76 -9.66
CA GLY A 60 -1.72 -4.32 -9.78
C GLY A 60 -2.86 -3.35 -9.42
N CYS A 61 -2.55 -2.19 -8.83
CA CYS A 61 -3.54 -1.13 -8.53
C CYS A 61 -3.59 -0.03 -9.60
N VAL A 62 -2.53 0.12 -10.39
CA VAL A 62 -2.43 1.08 -11.51
C VAL A 62 -2.60 0.42 -12.88
N GLY A 63 -2.77 -0.91 -12.91
CA GLY A 63 -3.10 -1.67 -14.11
C GLY A 63 -4.56 -1.51 -14.53
#